data_AF-H2YWT1-F1
#
_entry.id   AF-H2YWT1-F1
#
_cell.length_a   1.000
_cell.length_b   1.000
_cell.length_c   1.000
_cell.angle_alpha   90.00
_cell.angle_beta   90.00
_cell.angle_gamma   90.00
#
_symmetry.space_group_name_H-M   'P 1'
#
loop_
_entity.id
_entity.type
_entity.pdbx_description
1 polymer ?
#
loop_
_entity_poly.entity_id
_entity_poly.type
_entity_poly.pdbx_seq_one_letter_code
_entity_poly.pdbx_strand_id
1 'polypeptide(L)'
;MQASVRHLMEWSLALLVFRFPATESVVFGILNSNVQGKKCPVFSSICSCLTIALLVGLCKVKTQSFEIWDRYFSNLINAAIPWCMTQHFSVRLYASAVLLRGKILYSDHDQLPHLHSKFPFLEKCLEFAENSSGNVGKNWQRIKDSFMLFHLDPVEDFSLETILCSIPRLCLLDAPDTSYLESLANIKSWIPVQNIRNNLRDLKSSNWVAMGNKKSEDPVSLEPVETGNIQKKIVIGDTKKTPGSLVLVASLIDKPSNLGGLSRTCEVFGAERMVVHNLSCVNDKLFQSLSVTAHKWLVMSEVKRWDLEKYLEAMKREGYALVATEQTEQSVCLTQYKFSSKCVVLLGNEKEGIPPNLLRLCDASVEIPQVGVVRSLNVHVSGGITVWEFTRQRLLESQPNS
;
A
#
# COMPACT_ATOMS: atom_id res chain seq x y z
N MET A 1 -5.96 -2.41 -10.20
CA MET A 1 -7.32 -2.96 -10.12
C MET A 1 -7.99 -2.41 -8.87
N GLN A 2 -9.14 -1.78 -9.02
CA GLN A 2 -9.99 -1.27 -7.93
C GLN A 2 -10.42 -2.43 -7.00
N ALA A 3 -10.61 -2.16 -5.71
CA ALA A 3 -10.90 -3.19 -4.71
C ALA A 3 -12.20 -3.96 -5.01
N SER A 4 -13.27 -3.25 -5.37
CA SER A 4 -14.55 -3.86 -5.77
C SER A 4 -14.40 -4.80 -6.96
N VAL A 5 -13.69 -4.37 -8.01
CA VAL A 5 -13.43 -5.19 -9.20
C VAL A 5 -12.65 -6.45 -8.83
N ARG A 6 -11.63 -6.33 -7.95
CA ARG A 6 -10.89 -7.49 -7.47
C ARG A 6 -11.79 -8.48 -6.75
N HIS A 7 -12.61 -8.02 -5.81
CA HIS A 7 -13.49 -8.88 -5.02
C HIS A 7 -14.57 -9.55 -5.86
N LEU A 8 -15.16 -8.81 -6.81
CA LEU A 8 -16.10 -9.38 -7.78
C LEU A 8 -15.43 -10.44 -8.64
N MET A 9 -14.19 -10.23 -9.09
CA MET A 9 -13.43 -11.23 -9.84
C MET A 9 -13.11 -12.46 -8.97
N GLU A 10 -12.64 -12.27 -7.74
CA GLU A 10 -12.35 -13.37 -6.80
C GLU A 10 -13.60 -14.21 -6.53
N TRP A 11 -14.72 -13.57 -6.25
CA TRP A 11 -15.99 -14.26 -6.01
C TRP A 11 -16.50 -14.98 -7.25
N SER A 12 -16.45 -14.33 -8.42
CA SER A 12 -16.85 -14.95 -9.69
C SER A 12 -15.98 -16.16 -10.03
N LEU A 13 -14.67 -16.06 -9.81
CA LEU A 13 -13.74 -17.17 -9.99
C LEU A 13 -14.02 -18.32 -9.03
N ALA A 14 -14.35 -18.03 -7.78
CA ALA A 14 -14.74 -19.07 -6.82
C ALA A 14 -16.01 -19.82 -7.27
N LEU A 15 -17.03 -19.10 -7.75
CA LEU A 15 -18.25 -19.72 -8.28
C LEU A 15 -17.99 -20.56 -9.53
N LEU A 16 -17.12 -20.09 -10.43
CA LEU A 16 -16.70 -20.85 -11.60
C LEU A 16 -15.95 -22.13 -11.22
N VAL A 17 -15.00 -22.04 -10.29
CA VAL A 17 -14.23 -23.22 -9.83
C VAL A 17 -15.16 -24.23 -9.15
N PHE A 18 -16.10 -23.76 -8.33
CA PHE A 18 -17.10 -24.62 -7.71
C PHE A 18 -18.00 -25.31 -8.76
N ARG A 19 -18.40 -24.59 -9.82
CA ARG A 19 -19.20 -25.14 -10.91
C ARG A 19 -18.44 -26.13 -11.79
N PHE A 20 -17.13 -25.98 -11.92
CA PHE A 20 -16.26 -26.83 -12.73
C PHE A 20 -15.14 -27.46 -11.88
N PRO A 21 -15.42 -28.53 -11.10
CA PRO A 21 -14.48 -29.09 -10.12
C PRO A 21 -13.12 -29.53 -10.69
N ALA A 22 -13.04 -29.85 -11.98
CA ALA A 22 -11.77 -30.16 -12.64
C ALA A 22 -10.73 -29.02 -12.51
N THR A 23 -11.20 -27.77 -12.37
CA THR A 23 -10.36 -26.57 -12.21
C THR A 23 -9.86 -26.35 -10.78
N GLU A 24 -10.35 -27.10 -9.78
CA GLU A 24 -9.85 -27.01 -8.40
C GLU A 24 -8.34 -27.33 -8.32
N SER A 25 -7.89 -28.27 -9.15
CA SER A 25 -6.47 -28.65 -9.27
C SER A 25 -5.56 -27.47 -9.63
N VAL A 26 -6.07 -26.47 -10.36
CA VAL A 26 -5.32 -25.27 -10.73
C VAL A 26 -5.12 -24.35 -9.52
N VAL A 27 -6.18 -24.17 -8.71
CA VAL A 27 -6.11 -23.35 -7.48
C VAL A 27 -5.13 -23.97 -6.49
N PHE A 28 -5.27 -25.27 -6.22
CA PHE A 28 -4.34 -25.98 -5.32
C PHE A 28 -2.94 -26.10 -5.90
N GLY A 29 -2.80 -26.27 -7.21
CA GLY A 29 -1.50 -26.27 -7.87
C GLY A 29 -0.72 -24.98 -7.60
N ILE A 30 -1.41 -23.84 -7.56
CA ILE A 30 -0.78 -22.54 -7.28
C ILE A 30 -0.42 -22.39 -5.81
N LEU A 31 -1.32 -22.79 -4.89
CA LEU A 31 -1.03 -22.77 -3.45
C LEU A 31 0.09 -23.73 -3.06
N ASN A 32 0.21 -24.87 -3.74
CA ASN A 32 1.22 -25.89 -3.45
C ASN A 32 2.55 -25.66 -4.20
N SER A 33 2.53 -24.94 -5.33
CA SER A 33 3.75 -24.55 -6.00
C SER A 33 4.47 -23.52 -5.13
N ASN A 34 5.68 -23.85 -4.66
CA ASN A 34 6.60 -22.92 -4.02
C ASN A 34 7.02 -21.87 -5.04
N VAL A 35 6.18 -20.87 -5.29
CA VAL A 35 6.47 -19.78 -6.21
C VAL A 35 7.43 -18.80 -5.53
N GLN A 36 8.65 -19.27 -5.28
CA GLN A 36 9.84 -18.45 -5.19
C GLN A 36 10.15 -17.96 -6.61
N GLY A 37 9.55 -16.83 -7.01
CA GLY A 37 10.13 -15.98 -8.06
C GLY A 37 9.47 -15.96 -9.45
N LYS A 38 8.39 -16.70 -9.75
CA LYS A 38 7.63 -16.50 -11.00
C LYS A 38 6.30 -15.79 -10.73
N LYS A 39 6.04 -14.65 -11.38
CA LYS A 39 4.71 -14.01 -11.29
C LYS A 39 3.63 -15.01 -11.74
N CYS A 40 2.67 -15.32 -10.88
CA CYS A 40 1.50 -16.11 -11.25
C CYS A 40 0.70 -15.30 -12.29
N PRO A 41 0.52 -15.78 -13.53
CA PRO A 41 -0.12 -15.01 -14.58
C PRO A 41 -1.66 -14.92 -14.43
N VAL A 42 -2.27 -15.78 -13.60
CA VAL A 42 -3.74 -15.91 -13.49
C VAL A 42 -4.31 -15.20 -12.25
N PHE A 43 -3.64 -15.25 -11.11
CA PHE A 43 -4.10 -14.61 -9.86
C PHE A 43 -3.20 -13.45 -9.46
N SER A 44 -3.81 -12.32 -9.08
CA SER A 44 -3.08 -11.09 -8.76
C SER A 44 -2.16 -11.20 -7.53
N SER A 45 -2.39 -12.19 -6.66
CA SER A 45 -1.57 -12.50 -5.47
C SER A 45 -1.90 -13.88 -4.88
N ILE A 46 -1.01 -14.43 -4.03
CA ILE A 46 -1.31 -15.61 -3.19
C ILE A 46 -2.52 -15.35 -2.29
N CYS A 47 -2.68 -14.13 -1.77
CA CYS A 47 -3.83 -13.76 -0.93
C CYS A 47 -5.16 -13.97 -1.68
N SER A 48 -5.24 -13.54 -2.93
CA SER A 48 -6.41 -13.78 -3.79
C SER A 48 -6.67 -15.28 -3.99
N CYS A 49 -5.61 -16.08 -4.18
CA CYS A 49 -5.75 -17.52 -4.35
C CYS A 49 -6.28 -18.20 -3.07
N LEU A 50 -5.78 -17.79 -1.90
CA LEU A 50 -6.28 -18.22 -0.59
C LEU A 50 -7.75 -17.85 -0.38
N THR A 51 -8.15 -16.61 -0.71
CA THR A 51 -9.55 -16.16 -0.63
C THR A 51 -10.46 -16.97 -1.57
N ILE A 52 -10.04 -17.19 -2.82
CA ILE A 52 -10.81 -17.98 -3.79
C ILE A 52 -10.99 -19.42 -3.30
N ALA A 53 -9.92 -20.06 -2.83
CA ALA A 53 -9.99 -21.42 -2.30
C ALA A 53 -10.93 -21.52 -1.08
N LEU A 54 -10.90 -20.54 -0.18
CA LEU A 54 -11.84 -20.45 0.94
C LEU A 54 -13.29 -20.34 0.46
N LEU A 55 -13.59 -19.45 -0.50
CA LEU A 55 -14.95 -19.26 -1.03
C LEU A 55 -15.47 -20.52 -1.74
N VAL A 56 -14.62 -21.24 -2.48
CA VAL A 56 -14.99 -22.54 -3.07
C VAL A 56 -15.34 -23.54 -1.96
N GLY A 57 -14.55 -23.60 -0.89
CA GLY A 57 -14.84 -24.45 0.27
C GLY A 57 -16.17 -24.12 0.92
N LEU A 58 -16.48 -22.83 1.11
CA LEU A 58 -17.76 -22.36 1.65
C LEU A 58 -18.95 -22.76 0.75
N CYS A 59 -18.80 -22.72 -0.57
CA CYS A 59 -19.83 -23.23 -1.49
C CYS A 59 -20.11 -24.72 -1.24
N LYS A 60 -19.07 -25.53 -0.99
CA LYS A 60 -19.21 -26.97 -0.72
C LYS A 60 -19.87 -27.26 0.61
N VAL A 61 -19.52 -26.51 1.67
CA VAL A 61 -20.15 -26.65 2.99
C VAL A 61 -21.67 -26.49 2.90
N LYS A 62 -22.13 -25.54 2.09
CA LYS A 62 -23.57 -25.27 1.90
C LYS A 62 -24.32 -26.29 1.04
N THR A 63 -23.62 -26.98 0.14
CA THR A 63 -24.27 -27.73 -0.95
C THR A 63 -23.91 -29.22 -1.00
N GLN A 64 -22.89 -29.65 -0.26
CA GLN A 64 -22.33 -31.00 -0.32
C GLN A 64 -22.28 -31.64 1.06
N SER A 65 -22.15 -32.97 1.10
CA SER A 65 -22.06 -33.73 2.35
C SER A 65 -20.78 -33.42 3.14
N PHE A 66 -20.81 -33.72 4.44
CA PHE A 66 -19.68 -33.55 5.36
C PHE A 66 -18.37 -34.14 4.81
N GLU A 67 -18.42 -35.37 4.33
CA GLU A 67 -17.25 -36.08 3.79
C GLU A 67 -16.58 -35.32 2.64
N ILE A 68 -17.37 -34.69 1.76
CA ILE A 68 -16.86 -33.99 0.59
C ILE A 68 -16.20 -32.67 0.99
N TRP A 69 -16.87 -31.89 1.84
CA TRP A 69 -16.32 -30.60 2.25
C TRP A 69 -15.18 -30.76 3.27
N ASP A 70 -15.20 -31.77 4.15
CA ASP A 70 -14.08 -32.11 5.05
C ASP A 70 -12.81 -32.41 4.26
N ARG A 71 -12.93 -33.24 3.22
CA ARG A 71 -11.80 -33.55 2.33
C ARG A 71 -11.26 -32.29 1.65
N TYR A 72 -12.14 -31.40 1.20
CA TYR A 72 -11.73 -30.13 0.58
C TYR A 72 -10.99 -29.22 1.58
N PHE A 73 -11.57 -28.99 2.76
CA PHE A 73 -10.94 -28.14 3.79
C PHE A 73 -9.65 -28.73 4.33
N SER A 74 -9.53 -30.06 4.38
CA SER A 74 -8.28 -30.72 4.74
C SER A 74 -7.17 -30.42 3.73
N ASN A 75 -7.49 -30.42 2.44
CA ASN A 75 -6.54 -30.02 1.40
C ASN A 75 -6.21 -28.52 1.48
N LEU A 76 -7.20 -27.67 1.76
CA LEU A 76 -7.02 -26.23 1.94
C LEU A 76 -6.14 -25.89 3.14
N ILE A 77 -6.36 -26.54 4.28
CA ILE A 77 -5.55 -26.35 5.48
C ILE A 77 -4.10 -26.76 5.20
N ASN A 78 -3.87 -27.95 4.63
CA ASN A 78 -2.53 -28.40 4.22
C ASN A 78 -1.84 -27.41 3.27
N ALA A 79 -2.57 -26.88 2.29
CA ALA A 79 -2.03 -25.89 1.35
C ALA A 79 -1.76 -24.53 2.00
N ALA A 80 -2.54 -24.12 3.02
CA ALA A 80 -2.43 -22.82 3.69
C ALA A 80 -1.35 -22.77 4.77
N ILE A 81 -1.04 -23.89 5.43
CA ILE A 81 -0.05 -23.96 6.52
C ILE A 81 1.33 -23.39 6.12
N PRO A 82 1.94 -23.77 4.98
CA PRO A 82 3.23 -23.19 4.56
C PRO A 82 3.20 -21.66 4.42
N TRP A 83 2.05 -21.12 4.00
CA TRP A 83 1.86 -19.67 3.83
C TRP A 83 1.76 -18.92 5.15
N CYS A 84 1.46 -19.59 6.26
CA CYS A 84 1.53 -19.00 7.60
C CYS A 84 2.99 -18.69 8.02
N MET A 85 3.97 -19.34 7.39
CA MET A 85 5.40 -19.24 7.74
C MET A 85 6.23 -18.44 6.72
N THR A 86 5.61 -17.89 5.66
CA THR A 86 6.31 -17.13 4.62
C THR A 86 6.88 -15.80 5.15
N GLN A 87 7.93 -15.28 4.52
CA GLN A 87 8.48 -13.95 4.88
C GLN A 87 7.50 -12.80 4.57
N HIS A 88 6.56 -13.00 3.63
CA HIS A 88 5.61 -11.96 3.22
C HIS A 88 4.49 -11.76 4.25
N PHE A 89 4.55 -10.66 4.99
CA PHE A 89 3.68 -10.36 6.13
C PHE A 89 2.17 -10.51 5.83
N SER A 90 1.67 -9.88 4.76
CA SER A 90 0.24 -9.94 4.43
C SER A 90 -0.22 -11.36 4.08
N VAL A 91 0.65 -12.16 3.46
CA VAL A 91 0.30 -13.53 3.07
C VAL A 91 0.16 -14.40 4.31
N ARG A 92 1.02 -14.23 5.32
CA ARG A 92 0.87 -14.90 6.62
C ARG A 92 -0.50 -14.63 7.24
N LEU A 93 -0.91 -13.36 7.29
CA LEU A 93 -2.20 -13.02 7.88
C LEU A 93 -3.41 -13.56 7.09
N TYR A 94 -3.37 -13.54 5.75
CA TYR A 94 -4.44 -14.17 4.95
C TYR A 94 -4.50 -15.68 5.16
N ALA A 95 -3.34 -16.34 5.22
CA ALA A 95 -3.28 -17.78 5.47
C ALA A 95 -3.85 -18.12 6.86
N SER A 96 -3.43 -17.38 7.90
CA SER A 96 -4.01 -17.51 9.25
C SER A 96 -5.51 -17.25 9.27
N ALA A 97 -6.03 -16.29 8.49
CA ALA A 97 -7.46 -16.03 8.41
C ALA A 97 -8.23 -17.17 7.75
N VAL A 98 -7.70 -17.79 6.69
CA VAL A 98 -8.29 -18.98 6.08
C VAL A 98 -8.33 -20.14 7.08
N LEU A 99 -7.25 -20.37 7.83
CA LEU A 99 -7.20 -21.39 8.89
C LEU A 99 -8.22 -21.12 10.00
N LEU A 100 -8.31 -19.87 10.47
CA LEU A 100 -9.29 -19.46 11.48
C LEU A 100 -10.72 -19.65 10.97
N ARG A 101 -11.00 -19.26 9.72
CA ARG A 101 -12.32 -19.44 9.14
C ARG A 101 -12.68 -20.91 9.02
N GLY A 102 -11.74 -21.77 8.63
CA GLY A 102 -11.88 -23.22 8.68
C GLY A 102 -12.24 -23.71 10.09
N LYS A 103 -11.46 -23.32 11.11
CA LYS A 103 -11.71 -23.67 12.52
C LYS A 103 -13.12 -23.29 12.97
N ILE A 104 -13.58 -22.07 12.64
CA ILE A 104 -14.94 -21.61 12.94
C ILE A 104 -15.98 -22.50 12.27
N LEU A 105 -15.82 -22.84 10.98
CA LEU A 105 -16.76 -23.70 10.26
C LEU A 105 -16.88 -25.11 10.85
N TYR A 106 -15.76 -25.73 11.24
CA TYR A 106 -15.80 -27.02 11.91
C TYR A 106 -16.47 -26.91 13.29
N SER A 107 -16.27 -25.80 14.00
CA SER A 107 -16.96 -25.53 15.27
C SER A 107 -18.47 -25.37 15.07
N ASP A 108 -18.90 -24.61 14.06
CA ASP A 108 -20.31 -24.37 13.73
C ASP A 108 -21.06 -25.63 13.28
N HIS A 109 -20.34 -26.73 13.02
CA HIS A 109 -20.87 -28.03 12.62
C HIS A 109 -20.60 -29.15 13.64
N ASP A 110 -20.17 -28.80 14.86
CA ASP A 110 -19.84 -29.76 15.94
C ASP A 110 -18.72 -30.76 15.57
N GLN A 111 -17.80 -30.35 14.68
CA GLN A 111 -16.68 -31.16 14.17
C GLN A 111 -15.30 -30.66 14.62
N LEU A 112 -15.25 -29.78 15.62
CA LEU A 112 -13.98 -29.26 16.15
C LEU A 112 -13.03 -30.37 16.66
N PRO A 113 -13.48 -31.41 17.41
CA PRO A 113 -12.60 -32.50 17.83
C PRO A 113 -12.00 -33.30 16.66
N HIS A 114 -12.79 -33.51 15.60
CA HIS A 114 -12.33 -34.17 14.37
C HIS A 114 -11.24 -33.35 13.67
N LEU A 115 -11.42 -32.02 13.60
CA LEU A 115 -10.40 -31.11 13.06
C LEU A 115 -9.11 -31.16 13.86
N HIS A 116 -9.18 -31.08 15.19
CA HIS A 116 -8.02 -31.11 16.08
C HIS A 116 -7.26 -32.44 16.01
N SER A 117 -7.97 -33.56 15.85
CA SER A 117 -7.35 -34.87 15.63
C SER A 117 -6.52 -34.90 14.34
N LYS A 118 -7.02 -34.27 13.27
CA LYS A 118 -6.37 -34.23 11.96
C LYS A 118 -5.23 -33.21 11.87
N PHE A 119 -5.37 -32.07 12.56
CA PHE A 119 -4.42 -30.95 12.53
C PHE A 119 -4.08 -30.46 13.95
N PRO A 120 -3.31 -31.24 14.73
CA PRO A 120 -3.01 -30.92 16.13
C PRO A 120 -2.17 -29.65 16.32
N PHE A 121 -1.52 -29.16 15.25
CA PHE A 121 -0.68 -27.96 15.26
C PHE A 121 -1.41 -26.71 14.76
N LEU A 122 -2.71 -26.81 14.41
CA LEU A 122 -3.51 -25.72 13.86
C LEU A 122 -3.51 -24.50 14.79
N GLU A 123 -3.69 -24.71 16.09
CA GLU A 123 -3.70 -23.62 17.09
C GLU A 123 -2.38 -22.84 17.10
N LYS A 124 -1.24 -23.56 17.03
CA LYS A 124 0.09 -22.92 16.97
C LYS A 124 0.28 -22.08 15.71
N CYS A 125 -0.36 -22.44 14.60
CA CYS A 125 -0.33 -21.63 13.38
C CYS A 125 -1.15 -20.34 13.51
N LEU A 126 -2.16 -20.32 14.38
CA LEU A 126 -3.02 -19.16 14.63
C LEU A 126 -2.45 -18.21 15.68
N GLU A 127 -1.67 -18.72 16.64
CA GLU A 127 -1.05 -17.93 17.71
C GLU A 127 -0.30 -16.69 17.21
N PHE A 128 0.41 -16.79 16.07
CA PHE A 128 1.10 -15.64 15.47
C PHE A 128 0.14 -14.47 15.22
N ALA A 129 -1.04 -14.74 14.66
CA ALA A 129 -1.99 -13.70 14.30
C ALA A 129 -2.81 -13.24 15.52
N GLU A 130 -3.20 -14.17 16.38
CA GLU A 130 -4.08 -13.90 17.54
C GLU A 130 -3.38 -13.19 18.69
N ASN A 131 -2.11 -13.52 18.97
CA ASN A 131 -1.37 -12.96 20.11
C ASN A 131 -0.54 -11.72 19.75
N SER A 132 -0.55 -11.31 18.48
CA SER A 132 0.23 -10.17 18.01
C SER A 132 -0.41 -8.83 18.37
N SER A 133 0.38 -7.92 18.95
CA SER A 133 -0.03 -6.54 19.26
C SER A 133 0.46 -5.52 18.21
N GLY A 134 0.13 -4.24 18.41
CA GLY A 134 0.58 -3.16 17.53
C GLY A 134 0.03 -3.23 16.11
N ASN A 135 0.86 -2.96 15.10
CA ASN A 135 0.43 -2.95 13.70
C ASN A 135 -0.05 -4.31 13.21
N VAL A 136 0.49 -5.40 13.77
CA VAL A 136 0.08 -6.75 13.39
C VAL A 136 -1.32 -7.05 13.91
N GLY A 137 -1.59 -6.77 15.18
CA GLY A 137 -2.94 -6.89 15.77
C GLY A 137 -3.97 -6.00 15.07
N LYS A 138 -3.61 -4.75 14.72
CA LYS A 138 -4.51 -3.87 13.95
C LYS A 138 -4.83 -4.43 12.56
N ASN A 139 -3.84 -4.93 11.83
CA ASN A 139 -4.05 -5.54 10.52
C ASN A 139 -4.83 -6.86 10.61
N TRP A 140 -4.58 -7.64 11.66
CA TRP A 140 -5.35 -8.85 11.93
C TRP A 140 -6.82 -8.55 12.20
N GLN A 141 -7.11 -7.52 13.00
CA GLN A 141 -8.49 -7.10 13.23
C GLN A 141 -9.17 -6.67 11.92
N ARG A 142 -8.49 -5.87 11.09
CA ARG A 142 -9.01 -5.48 9.77
C ARG A 142 -9.29 -6.66 8.84
N ILE A 143 -8.51 -7.74 8.94
CA ILE A 143 -8.72 -8.97 8.17
C ILE A 143 -9.94 -9.73 8.68
N LYS A 144 -10.14 -9.78 10.00
CA LYS A 144 -11.34 -10.35 10.59
C LYS A 144 -12.59 -9.57 10.21
N ASP A 145 -12.45 -8.25 10.05
CA ASP A 145 -13.52 -7.38 9.56
C ASP A 145 -13.70 -7.47 8.03
N SER A 146 -12.88 -8.24 7.31
CA SER A 146 -12.98 -8.40 5.86
C SER A 146 -14.25 -9.14 5.47
N PHE A 147 -15.13 -8.47 4.73
CA PHE A 147 -16.38 -9.08 4.29
C PHE A 147 -16.15 -10.34 3.45
N MET A 148 -15.12 -10.37 2.61
CA MET A 148 -14.82 -11.51 1.74
C MET A 148 -14.43 -12.79 2.49
N LEU A 149 -13.81 -12.67 3.67
CA LEU A 149 -13.28 -13.83 4.42
C LEU A 149 -14.25 -14.30 5.51
N PHE A 150 -14.93 -13.37 6.19
CA PHE A 150 -15.71 -13.68 7.39
C PHE A 150 -17.21 -13.42 7.28
N HIS A 151 -17.69 -12.59 6.34
CA HIS A 151 -19.10 -12.19 6.30
C HIS A 151 -19.86 -12.64 5.04
N LEU A 152 -19.17 -12.73 3.89
CA LEU A 152 -19.72 -13.14 2.61
C LEU A 152 -20.00 -14.65 2.60
N ASP A 153 -21.22 -15.00 2.26
CA ASP A 153 -21.62 -16.34 1.86
C ASP A 153 -21.67 -16.41 0.34
N PRO A 154 -20.82 -17.21 -0.30
CA PRO A 154 -20.67 -17.15 -1.74
C PRO A 154 -21.92 -17.62 -2.50
N VAL A 155 -22.82 -18.38 -1.87
CA VAL A 155 -24.05 -18.89 -2.48
C VAL A 155 -25.23 -17.99 -2.13
N GLU A 156 -25.45 -17.73 -0.84
CA GLU A 156 -26.66 -17.03 -0.37
C GLU A 156 -26.59 -15.52 -0.62
N ASP A 157 -25.41 -14.91 -0.62
CA ASP A 157 -25.27 -13.48 -0.90
C ASP A 157 -25.28 -13.16 -2.40
N PHE A 158 -25.37 -14.15 -3.29
CA PHE A 158 -25.34 -13.97 -4.75
C PHE A 158 -26.64 -13.32 -5.27
N SER A 159 -26.66 -11.99 -5.27
CA SER A 159 -27.79 -11.16 -5.72
C SER A 159 -27.31 -9.92 -6.48
N LEU A 160 -28.21 -9.30 -7.25
CA LEU A 160 -27.91 -8.03 -7.93
C LEU A 160 -27.61 -6.92 -6.92
N GLU A 161 -28.34 -6.85 -5.82
CA GLU A 161 -28.07 -5.92 -4.73
C GLU A 161 -26.66 -6.09 -4.16
N THR A 162 -26.23 -7.32 -3.91
CA THR A 162 -24.88 -7.56 -3.39
C THR A 162 -23.82 -7.09 -4.38
N ILE A 163 -24.00 -7.42 -5.66
CA ILE A 163 -23.03 -7.13 -6.72
C ILE A 163 -22.94 -5.62 -7.02
N LEU A 164 -24.09 -4.94 -7.11
CA LEU A 164 -24.18 -3.56 -7.59
C LEU A 164 -24.18 -2.53 -6.45
N CYS A 165 -24.66 -2.89 -5.26
CA CYS A 165 -24.80 -1.96 -4.14
C CYS A 165 -23.87 -2.34 -2.98
N SER A 166 -23.99 -3.55 -2.42
CA SER A 166 -23.28 -3.90 -1.18
C SER A 166 -21.77 -3.96 -1.35
N ILE A 167 -21.25 -4.66 -2.36
CA ILE A 167 -19.80 -4.77 -2.59
C ILE A 167 -19.19 -3.41 -2.92
N PRO A 168 -19.73 -2.58 -3.84
CA PRO A 168 -19.22 -1.23 -4.06
C PRO A 168 -19.22 -0.36 -2.81
N ARG A 169 -20.31 -0.36 -2.03
CA ARG A 169 -20.41 0.38 -0.76
C ARG A 169 -19.37 -0.07 0.27
N LEU A 170 -19.25 -1.39 0.49
CA LEU A 170 -18.23 -1.94 1.39
C LEU A 170 -16.82 -1.62 0.89
N CYS A 171 -16.66 -1.41 -0.41
CA CYS A 171 -15.44 -0.94 -1.06
C CYS A 171 -15.26 0.59 -1.07
N LEU A 172 -16.03 1.36 -0.29
CA LEU A 172 -15.96 2.83 -0.20
C LEU A 172 -16.15 3.54 -1.56
N LEU A 173 -17.00 2.97 -2.41
CA LEU A 173 -17.41 3.58 -3.67
C LEU A 173 -18.81 4.14 -3.54
N ASP A 174 -19.09 5.20 -4.30
CA ASP A 174 -20.46 5.68 -4.49
C ASP A 174 -21.27 4.56 -5.15
N ALA A 175 -22.11 3.91 -4.34
CA ALA A 175 -22.98 2.84 -4.77
C ALA A 175 -24.35 3.43 -5.11
N PRO A 176 -25.00 2.98 -6.20
CA PRO A 176 -26.37 3.37 -6.49
C PRO A 176 -27.27 2.96 -5.31
N ASP A 177 -28.23 3.83 -4.99
CA ASP A 177 -29.24 3.51 -3.98
C ASP A 177 -30.04 2.27 -4.40
N THR A 178 -30.38 1.44 -3.42
CA THR A 178 -31.22 0.25 -3.57
C THR A 178 -32.58 0.55 -4.19
N SER A 179 -33.06 1.79 -4.12
CA SER A 179 -34.28 2.25 -4.81
C SER A 179 -34.26 2.00 -6.32
N TYR A 180 -33.10 2.04 -6.98
CA TYR A 180 -32.99 1.70 -8.41
C TYR A 180 -33.28 0.22 -8.70
N LEU A 181 -33.06 -0.68 -7.73
CA LEU A 181 -33.33 -2.11 -7.87
C LEU A 181 -34.82 -2.43 -7.81
N GLU A 182 -35.64 -1.56 -7.22
CA GLU A 182 -37.11 -1.72 -7.23
C GLU A 182 -37.66 -1.74 -8.65
N SER A 183 -37.06 -0.95 -9.56
CA SER A 183 -37.42 -0.95 -10.98
C SER A 183 -37.12 -2.29 -11.69
N LEU A 184 -36.21 -3.09 -11.14
CA LEU A 184 -35.81 -4.39 -11.66
C LEU A 184 -36.53 -5.56 -10.96
N ALA A 185 -37.26 -5.31 -9.87
CA ALA A 185 -37.91 -6.34 -9.05
C ALA A 185 -38.90 -7.21 -9.84
N ASN A 186 -39.51 -6.65 -10.89
CA ASN A 186 -40.48 -7.34 -11.74
C ASN A 186 -39.84 -8.16 -12.86
N ILE A 187 -38.52 -8.10 -13.05
CA ILE A 187 -37.82 -8.86 -14.08
C ILE A 187 -37.58 -10.28 -13.57
N LYS A 188 -38.07 -11.28 -14.30
CA LYS A 188 -37.70 -12.70 -14.06
C LYS A 188 -36.21 -12.87 -14.34
N SER A 189 -35.42 -12.86 -13.27
CA SER A 189 -33.98 -13.08 -13.30
C SER A 189 -33.64 -14.39 -12.59
N TRP A 190 -32.62 -15.09 -13.09
CA TRP A 190 -32.03 -16.25 -12.41
C TRP A 190 -31.16 -15.85 -11.21
N ILE A 191 -30.82 -14.56 -11.11
CA ILE A 191 -30.15 -13.95 -9.95
C ILE A 191 -31.21 -13.17 -9.15
N PRO A 192 -31.36 -13.42 -7.84
CA PRO A 192 -32.21 -12.61 -6.97
C PRO A 192 -31.87 -11.11 -7.06
N VAL A 193 -32.89 -10.27 -7.12
CA VAL A 193 -32.70 -8.82 -7.18
C VAL A 193 -32.20 -8.29 -5.84
N GLN A 194 -32.87 -8.68 -4.75
CA GLN A 194 -32.51 -8.32 -3.38
C GLN A 194 -31.77 -9.46 -2.68
N ASN A 195 -30.85 -9.11 -1.78
CA ASN A 195 -30.24 -10.07 -0.88
C ASN A 195 -31.17 -10.31 0.32
N ILE A 196 -31.50 -11.58 0.57
CA ILE A 196 -32.31 -12.01 1.72
C ILE A 196 -31.52 -11.84 3.03
N ARG A 197 -30.19 -11.98 2.96
CA ARG A 197 -29.30 -11.79 4.10
C ARG A 197 -28.96 -10.32 4.29
N ASN A 198 -29.19 -9.83 5.49
CA ASN A 198 -28.85 -8.46 5.85
C ASN A 198 -27.39 -8.30 6.29
N ASN A 199 -26.66 -9.40 6.51
CA ASN A 199 -25.30 -9.39 7.05
C ASN A 199 -24.35 -8.44 6.32
N LEU A 200 -24.37 -8.42 4.99
CA LEU A 200 -23.53 -7.50 4.23
C LEU A 200 -24.08 -6.07 4.24
N ARG A 201 -25.40 -5.89 4.27
CA ARG A 201 -26.08 -4.59 4.29
C ARG A 201 -25.78 -3.83 5.58
N ASP A 202 -25.79 -4.52 6.71
CA ASP A 202 -25.56 -3.97 8.05
C ASP A 202 -24.07 -3.79 8.38
N LEU A 203 -23.19 -4.43 7.61
CA LEU A 203 -21.75 -4.35 7.82
C LEU A 203 -21.23 -2.94 7.48
N LYS A 204 -20.48 -2.35 8.41
CA LYS A 204 -19.75 -1.10 8.19
C LYS A 204 -18.59 -1.34 7.21
N SER A 205 -18.30 -0.36 6.36
CA SER A 205 -17.24 -0.45 5.37
C SER A 205 -15.86 -0.60 6.03
N SER A 206 -15.20 -1.74 5.81
CA SER A 206 -13.86 -2.09 6.29
C SER A 206 -13.02 -2.53 5.08
N ASN A 207 -12.29 -1.59 4.49
CA ASN A 207 -11.61 -1.84 3.23
C ASN A 207 -10.14 -2.20 3.46
N TRP A 208 -9.87 -3.45 3.82
CA TRP A 208 -8.51 -3.97 3.75
C TRP A 208 -8.38 -4.99 2.63
N VAL A 209 -7.59 -4.60 1.62
CA VAL A 209 -7.11 -5.51 0.58
C VAL A 209 -5.60 -5.46 0.60
N ALA A 210 -4.93 -6.62 0.67
CA ALA A 210 -3.51 -6.68 0.38
C ALA A 210 -3.29 -6.34 -1.10
N MET A 211 -3.22 -5.05 -1.41
CA MET A 211 -2.60 -4.58 -2.62
C MET A 211 -1.12 -4.91 -2.51
N GLY A 212 -0.63 -5.76 -3.42
CA GLY A 212 0.80 -5.81 -3.70
C GLY A 212 1.32 -4.39 -3.84
N ASN A 213 2.14 -3.96 -2.89
CA ASN A 213 2.75 -2.63 -2.76
C ASN A 213 1.83 -1.44 -3.10
N LYS A 214 0.77 -1.22 -2.32
CA LYS A 214 0.28 0.16 -2.07
C LYS A 214 -0.11 0.32 -0.60
N LYS A 215 0.66 1.16 0.11
CA LYS A 215 0.39 1.57 1.50
C LYS A 215 -0.97 2.25 1.58
N SER A 216 -1.90 1.69 2.33
CA SER A 216 -3.13 2.35 2.80
C SER A 216 -2.84 3.00 4.16
N GLU A 217 -2.93 4.33 4.21
CA GLU A 217 -2.95 5.12 5.44
C GLU A 217 -4.38 5.14 5.99
N ASP A 218 -4.51 5.03 7.31
CA ASP A 218 -5.72 5.35 8.06
C ASP A 218 -5.34 5.99 9.40
N PRO A 219 -6.19 6.86 9.95
CA PRO A 219 -5.85 7.79 11.03
C PRO A 219 -5.87 7.10 12.39
N VAL A 220 -4.91 7.44 13.26
CA VAL A 220 -4.81 6.91 14.62
C VAL A 220 -5.40 7.91 15.61
N SER A 221 -6.52 7.55 16.24
CA SER A 221 -6.94 8.09 17.53
C SER A 221 -6.00 7.54 18.62
N LEU A 222 -5.42 8.44 19.41
CA LEU A 222 -4.52 8.11 20.52
C LEU A 222 -5.32 8.10 21.82
N GLU A 223 -5.45 6.93 22.44
CA GLU A 223 -5.57 6.81 23.90
C GLU A 223 -4.26 6.22 24.45
N PRO A 224 -3.74 6.70 25.60
CA PRO A 224 -2.43 6.31 26.08
C PRO A 224 -2.52 4.99 26.86
N VAL A 225 -1.83 3.96 26.39
CA VAL A 225 -1.50 2.77 27.18
C VAL A 225 -0.02 2.85 27.55
N GLU A 226 0.25 2.88 28.84
CA GLU A 226 1.60 2.82 29.42
C GLU A 226 2.23 1.45 29.13
N THR A 227 3.08 1.40 28.11
CA THR A 227 4.08 0.34 27.95
C THR A 227 5.42 1.02 27.68
N GLY A 228 6.46 0.63 28.42
CA GLY A 228 7.80 1.23 28.36
C GLY A 228 8.27 1.48 26.92
N ASN A 229 8.48 2.76 26.59
CA ASN A 229 8.85 3.26 25.28
C ASN A 229 10.24 2.75 24.84
N ILE A 230 10.30 1.60 24.17
CA ILE A 230 11.48 1.20 23.37
C ILE A 230 11.56 2.06 22.08
N GLN A 231 10.42 2.59 21.63
CA GLN A 231 10.37 3.56 20.54
C GLN A 231 10.43 4.98 21.11
N LYS A 232 11.60 5.63 21.01
CA LYS A 232 11.63 7.10 20.99
C LYS A 232 10.97 7.54 19.69
N LYS A 233 9.65 7.79 19.73
CA LYS A 233 9.03 8.70 18.77
C LYS A 233 9.85 9.98 18.88
N ILE A 234 10.51 10.41 17.79
CA ILE A 234 11.40 11.56 17.80
C ILE A 234 10.62 12.71 18.43
N VAL A 235 10.96 13.05 19.68
CA VAL A 235 10.42 14.21 20.36
C VAL A 235 11.03 15.38 19.62
N ILE A 236 10.18 16.28 19.13
CA ILE A 236 10.61 17.56 18.56
C ILE A 236 11.25 18.33 19.70
N GLY A 237 12.56 18.11 19.91
CA GLY A 237 13.39 19.00 20.70
C GLY A 237 13.54 20.31 19.94
N ASP A 238 13.86 21.39 20.66
CA ASP A 238 14.04 22.75 20.13
C ASP A 238 14.55 22.73 18.69
N THR A 239 13.79 23.36 17.79
CA THR A 239 14.05 23.44 16.36
C THR A 239 15.44 24.02 16.09
N LYS A 240 16.47 23.16 16.15
CA LYS A 240 17.80 23.49 15.69
C LYS A 240 17.69 23.61 14.18
N LYS A 241 17.57 24.86 13.70
CA LYS A 241 17.71 25.17 12.28
C LYS A 241 18.98 24.48 11.78
N THR A 242 18.87 23.70 10.71
CA THR A 242 20.04 23.11 10.07
C THR A 242 21.03 24.22 9.74
N PRO A 243 22.34 24.05 9.99
CA PRO A 243 23.35 25.10 9.80
C PRO A 243 23.69 25.39 8.33
N GLY A 244 22.72 25.23 7.43
CA GLY A 244 22.82 25.55 6.01
C GLY A 244 21.44 25.84 5.42
N SER A 245 21.45 26.56 4.30
CA SER A 245 20.24 26.87 3.53
C SER A 245 20.17 25.96 2.31
N LEU A 246 19.11 25.16 2.25
CA LEU A 246 18.79 24.29 1.13
C LEU A 246 17.48 24.73 0.49
N VAL A 247 17.53 25.05 -0.80
CA VAL A 247 16.35 25.28 -1.63
C VAL A 247 16.19 24.11 -2.59
N LEU A 248 15.07 23.39 -2.51
CA LEU A 248 14.76 22.30 -3.42
C LEU A 248 13.86 22.78 -4.57
N VAL A 249 14.33 22.70 -5.80
CA VAL A 249 13.57 23.08 -7.00
C VAL A 249 12.97 21.85 -7.66
N ALA A 250 11.66 21.71 -7.51
CA ALA A 250 10.83 20.61 -8.00
C ALA A 250 9.85 21.04 -9.11
N SER A 251 10.13 22.16 -9.78
CA SER A 251 9.22 22.75 -10.78
C SER A 251 9.14 21.94 -12.09
N LEU A 252 10.11 21.07 -12.36
CA LEU A 252 10.07 20.17 -13.52
C LEU A 252 9.23 18.90 -13.27
N ILE A 253 8.85 18.62 -12.02
CA ILE A 253 8.12 17.41 -11.62
C ILE A 253 6.62 17.59 -11.89
N ASP A 254 5.99 16.60 -12.52
CA ASP A 254 4.56 16.63 -12.85
C ASP A 254 3.69 15.97 -11.77
N LYS A 255 4.16 14.87 -11.16
CA LYS A 255 3.28 14.03 -10.33
C LYS A 255 3.06 14.63 -8.94
N PRO A 256 1.80 14.90 -8.52
CA PRO A 256 1.50 15.41 -7.18
C PRO A 256 2.00 14.50 -6.05
N SER A 257 2.04 13.19 -6.29
CA SER A 257 2.57 12.24 -5.31
C SER A 257 4.06 12.44 -5.02
N ASN A 258 4.86 12.75 -6.05
CA ASN A 258 6.28 13.02 -5.87
C ASN A 258 6.50 14.35 -5.14
N LEU A 259 5.72 15.38 -5.51
CA LEU A 259 5.73 16.68 -4.84
C LEU A 259 5.34 16.58 -3.36
N GLY A 260 4.32 15.78 -3.03
CA GLY A 260 3.88 15.55 -1.65
C GLY A 260 4.94 14.84 -0.80
N GLY A 261 5.59 13.82 -1.36
CA GLY A 261 6.69 13.12 -0.70
C GLY A 261 7.90 14.05 -0.46
N LEU A 262 8.29 14.82 -1.47
CA LEU A 262 9.38 15.80 -1.36
C LEU A 262 9.08 16.90 -0.34
N SER A 263 7.85 17.41 -0.29
CA SER A 263 7.43 18.40 0.71
C SER A 263 7.63 17.86 2.13
N ARG A 264 7.25 16.61 2.39
CA ARG A 264 7.48 15.97 3.69
C ARG A 264 8.97 15.81 4.00
N THR A 265 9.76 15.37 3.03
CA THR A 265 11.21 15.24 3.19
C THR A 265 11.88 16.59 3.50
N CYS A 266 11.53 17.64 2.75
CA CYS A 266 12.07 18.98 2.94
C CYS A 266 11.73 19.54 4.33
N GLU A 267 10.49 19.35 4.79
CA GLU A 267 10.08 19.79 6.12
C GLU A 267 10.87 19.06 7.22
N VAL A 268 10.91 17.72 7.16
CA VAL A 268 11.62 16.89 8.15
C VAL A 268 13.11 17.22 8.25
N PHE A 269 13.74 17.52 7.12
CA PHE A 269 15.17 17.85 7.08
C PHE A 269 15.47 19.35 7.17
N GLY A 270 14.46 20.20 7.39
CA GLY A 270 14.65 21.63 7.61
C GLY A 270 15.11 22.42 6.39
N ALA A 271 14.69 22.04 5.18
CA ALA A 271 14.98 22.82 3.98
C ALA A 271 14.41 24.24 4.10
N GLU A 272 15.13 25.24 3.58
CA GLU A 272 14.68 26.64 3.61
C GLU A 272 13.39 26.81 2.82
N ARG A 273 13.34 26.20 1.63
CA ARG A 273 12.20 26.36 0.70
C ARG A 273 12.11 25.19 -0.28
N MET A 274 10.88 24.88 -0.68
CA MET A 274 10.59 24.06 -1.86
C MET A 274 9.92 24.88 -2.95
N VAL A 275 10.42 24.79 -4.18
CA VAL A 275 9.91 25.53 -5.34
C VAL A 275 9.17 24.59 -6.29
N VAL A 276 7.93 24.91 -6.63
CA VAL A 276 7.05 24.10 -7.50
C VAL A 276 6.53 24.92 -8.68
N HIS A 277 6.09 24.26 -9.75
CA HIS A 277 5.58 24.97 -10.94
C HIS A 277 4.14 25.50 -10.79
N ASN A 278 3.40 24.97 -9.81
CA ASN A 278 2.04 25.39 -9.52
C ASN A 278 1.73 25.07 -8.06
N LEU A 279 1.48 26.09 -7.24
CA LEU A 279 1.12 25.93 -5.83
C LEU A 279 -0.24 25.25 -5.67
N SER A 280 -1.11 25.24 -6.68
CA SER A 280 -2.37 24.50 -6.60
C SER A 280 -2.18 23.00 -6.38
N CYS A 281 -0.96 22.46 -6.57
CA CYS A 281 -0.63 21.07 -6.25
C CYS A 281 -0.86 20.72 -4.77
N VAL A 282 -0.83 21.69 -3.85
CA VAL A 282 -1.10 21.44 -2.42
C VAL A 282 -2.55 21.03 -2.14
N ASN A 283 -3.46 21.33 -3.07
CA ASN A 283 -4.88 20.97 -3.00
C ASN A 283 -5.16 19.58 -3.58
N ASP A 284 -4.17 18.94 -4.24
CA ASP A 284 -4.33 17.61 -4.81
C ASP A 284 -4.37 16.53 -3.71
N LYS A 285 -5.32 15.60 -3.81
CA LYS A 285 -5.52 14.54 -2.82
C LYS A 285 -4.29 13.64 -2.66
N LEU A 286 -3.55 13.36 -3.74
CA LEU A 286 -2.34 12.54 -3.70
C LEU A 286 -1.15 13.29 -3.09
N PHE A 287 -1.09 14.61 -3.28
CA PHE A 287 -0.12 15.45 -2.58
C PHE A 287 -0.40 15.46 -1.07
N GLN A 288 -1.66 15.68 -0.68
CA GLN A 288 -2.06 15.77 0.72
C GLN A 288 -1.83 14.46 1.47
N SER A 289 -2.14 13.31 0.86
CA SER A 289 -1.88 12.00 1.49
C SER A 289 -0.40 11.80 1.81
N LEU A 290 0.51 12.26 0.96
CA LEU A 290 1.94 12.02 1.16
C LEU A 290 2.64 13.10 2.00
N SER A 291 2.19 14.35 1.89
CA SER A 291 2.78 15.45 2.65
C SER A 291 2.43 15.39 4.14
N VAL A 292 1.28 14.81 4.52
CA VAL A 292 0.82 14.71 5.92
C VAL A 292 0.95 16.07 6.64
N THR A 293 0.44 17.14 5.99
CA THR A 293 0.48 18.54 6.45
C THR A 293 1.85 19.24 6.47
N ALA A 294 2.93 18.60 6.02
CA ALA A 294 4.27 19.21 5.96
C ALA A 294 4.30 20.55 5.19
N HIS A 295 3.48 20.68 4.15
CA HIS A 295 3.34 21.91 3.36
C HIS A 295 2.84 23.13 4.16
N LYS A 296 2.30 22.94 5.36
CA LYS A 296 1.91 24.05 6.26
C LYS A 296 3.09 24.64 7.03
N TRP A 297 4.17 23.87 7.18
CA TRP A 297 5.35 24.24 7.97
C TRP A 297 6.57 24.52 7.08
N LEU A 298 6.57 23.97 5.86
CA LEU A 298 7.58 24.24 4.83
C LEU A 298 7.20 25.47 4.00
N VAL A 299 8.14 26.40 3.81
CA VAL A 299 7.97 27.50 2.87
C VAL A 299 7.94 26.95 1.45
N MET A 300 6.84 27.19 0.73
CA MET A 300 6.69 26.82 -0.68
C MET A 300 6.51 28.05 -1.56
N SER A 301 7.15 28.08 -2.73
CA SER A 301 6.97 29.15 -3.72
C SER A 301 6.70 28.61 -5.11
N GLU A 302 5.99 29.38 -5.92
CA GLU A 302 5.70 29.06 -7.30
C GLU A 302 6.74 29.66 -8.25
N VAL A 303 7.33 28.84 -9.12
CA VAL A 303 8.13 29.30 -10.27
C VAL A 303 7.75 28.47 -11.47
N LYS A 304 7.16 29.11 -12.48
CA LYS A 304 6.76 28.43 -13.71
C LYS A 304 7.98 27.90 -14.46
N ARG A 305 7.80 26.83 -15.23
CA ARG A 305 8.90 26.17 -15.96
C ARG A 305 9.66 27.11 -16.89
N TRP A 306 8.95 28.02 -17.55
CA TRP A 306 9.53 29.02 -18.45
C TRP A 306 10.29 30.14 -17.72
N ASP A 307 10.09 30.30 -16.41
CA ASP A 307 10.80 31.30 -15.59
C ASP A 307 11.95 30.68 -14.76
N LEU A 308 12.16 29.37 -14.85
CA LEU A 308 13.19 28.66 -14.07
C LEU A 308 14.60 29.18 -14.34
N GLU A 309 14.93 29.46 -15.59
CA GLU A 309 16.25 29.98 -15.99
C GLU A 309 16.56 31.29 -15.25
N LYS A 310 15.65 32.26 -15.31
CA LYS A 310 15.76 33.54 -14.60
C LYS A 310 15.83 33.36 -13.08
N TYR A 311 15.05 32.43 -12.54
CA TYR A 311 15.04 32.14 -11.11
C TYR A 311 16.39 31.57 -10.64
N LEU A 312 16.94 30.59 -11.36
CA LEU A 312 18.22 29.97 -11.02
C LEU A 312 19.37 30.99 -11.10
N GLU A 313 19.39 31.85 -12.12
CA GLU A 313 20.36 32.95 -12.22
C GLU A 313 20.26 33.95 -11.05
N ALA A 314 19.04 34.24 -10.58
CA ALA A 314 18.85 35.08 -9.39
C ALA A 314 19.40 34.41 -8.13
N MET A 315 19.10 33.13 -7.90
CA MET A 315 19.63 32.37 -6.76
C MET A 315 21.17 32.32 -6.78
N LYS A 316 21.77 32.16 -7.97
CA LYS A 316 23.23 32.19 -8.13
C LYS A 316 23.82 33.53 -7.72
N ARG A 317 23.19 34.66 -8.10
CA ARG A 317 23.59 36.02 -7.66
C ARG A 317 23.44 36.23 -6.15
N GLU A 318 22.52 35.52 -5.50
CA GLU A 318 22.36 35.52 -4.04
C GLU A 318 23.38 34.63 -3.30
N GLY A 319 24.29 34.00 -4.04
CA GLY A 319 25.39 33.20 -3.50
C GLY A 319 25.02 31.73 -3.25
N TYR A 320 23.96 31.22 -3.86
CA TYR A 320 23.65 29.79 -3.84
C TYR A 320 24.47 29.04 -4.89
N ALA A 321 25.06 27.91 -4.48
CA ALA A 321 25.58 26.93 -5.43
C ALA A 321 24.41 26.16 -6.07
N LEU A 322 24.38 26.09 -7.40
CA LEU A 322 23.34 25.40 -8.15
C LEU A 322 23.78 23.96 -8.45
N VAL A 323 23.04 22.98 -7.95
CA VAL A 323 23.37 21.56 -8.11
C VAL A 323 22.21 20.82 -8.78
N ALA A 324 22.46 20.25 -9.96
CA ALA A 324 21.52 19.36 -10.63
C ALA A 324 21.62 17.94 -10.05
N THR A 325 20.50 17.31 -9.72
CA THR A 325 20.47 15.86 -9.44
C THR A 325 20.04 15.14 -10.70
N GLU A 326 21.01 14.73 -11.50
CA GLU A 326 20.80 14.12 -12.82
C GLU A 326 21.98 13.23 -13.20
N GLN A 327 21.70 12.17 -13.97
CA GLN A 327 22.73 11.29 -14.52
C GLN A 327 23.25 11.89 -15.83
N THR A 328 24.51 12.32 -15.84
CA THR A 328 25.15 12.92 -17.03
C THR A 328 26.56 12.36 -17.18
N GLU A 329 27.18 12.49 -18.36
CA GLU A 329 28.58 12.05 -18.53
C GLU A 329 29.57 12.76 -17.59
N GLN A 330 29.21 13.96 -17.13
CA GLN A 330 30.03 14.82 -16.27
C GLN A 330 29.54 14.85 -14.81
N SER A 331 28.57 14.02 -14.43
CA SER A 331 28.05 14.04 -13.06
C SER A 331 29.06 13.48 -12.07
N VAL A 332 29.12 14.10 -10.90
CA VAL A 332 29.93 13.65 -9.78
C VAL A 332 29.11 12.68 -8.93
N CYS A 333 29.71 11.59 -8.49
CA CYS A 333 29.05 10.66 -7.58
C CYS A 333 28.67 11.37 -6.26
N LEU A 334 27.40 11.28 -5.86
CA LEU A 334 26.84 11.99 -4.70
C LEU A 334 27.63 11.72 -3.41
N THR A 335 28.16 10.51 -3.22
CA THR A 335 28.93 10.14 -2.02
C THR A 335 30.28 10.84 -1.92
N GLN A 336 30.77 11.42 -3.01
CA GLN A 336 32.04 12.15 -3.09
C GLN A 336 31.84 13.66 -3.22
N TYR A 337 30.62 14.10 -3.52
CA TYR A 337 30.31 15.51 -3.71
C TYR A 337 30.20 16.24 -2.37
N LYS A 338 30.83 17.42 -2.27
CA LYS A 338 30.75 18.29 -1.09
C LYS A 338 29.80 19.44 -1.36
N PHE A 339 28.70 19.49 -0.62
CA PHE A 339 27.73 20.56 -0.73
C PHE A 339 28.22 21.86 -0.10
N SER A 340 27.96 22.99 -0.75
CA SER A 340 28.10 24.32 -0.14
C SER A 340 27.03 24.55 0.94
N SER A 341 27.29 25.46 1.87
CA SER A 341 26.34 25.79 2.95
C SER A 341 25.04 26.44 2.44
N LYS A 342 25.10 27.13 1.30
CA LYS A 342 23.94 27.63 0.54
C LYS A 342 23.85 26.87 -0.78
N CYS A 343 22.81 26.05 -0.92
CA CYS A 343 22.65 25.16 -2.07
C CYS A 343 21.23 25.21 -2.63
N VAL A 344 21.13 25.28 -3.95
CA VAL A 344 19.91 25.00 -4.71
C VAL A 344 20.06 23.63 -5.34
N VAL A 345 19.16 22.71 -5.01
CA VAL A 345 19.10 21.39 -5.67
C VAL A 345 17.98 21.41 -6.70
N LEU A 346 18.33 21.24 -7.97
CA LEU A 346 17.39 21.12 -9.09
C LEU A 346 17.10 19.66 -9.40
N LEU A 347 15.83 19.28 -9.37
CA LEU A 347 15.36 17.94 -9.74
C LEU A 347 14.74 17.94 -11.15
N GLY A 348 15.00 16.87 -11.90
CA GLY A 348 14.47 16.67 -13.25
C GLY A 348 13.02 16.21 -13.32
N ASN A 349 12.45 16.30 -14.52
CA ASN A 349 11.17 15.69 -14.86
C ASN A 349 11.27 14.15 -14.84
N GLU A 350 10.20 13.45 -14.49
CA GLU A 350 10.21 11.98 -14.38
C GLU A 350 10.53 11.23 -15.68
N LYS A 351 10.35 11.88 -16.84
CA LYS A 351 10.61 11.29 -18.17
C LYS A 351 11.78 11.96 -18.86
N GLU A 352 11.75 13.29 -18.91
CA GLU A 352 12.69 14.09 -19.72
C GLU A 352 13.94 14.52 -18.94
N GLY A 353 13.98 14.29 -17.62
CA GLY A 353 15.09 14.74 -16.77
C GLY A 353 15.17 16.27 -16.70
N ILE A 354 16.39 16.79 -16.55
CA ILE A 354 16.66 18.24 -16.57
C ILE A 354 16.99 18.72 -18.00
N PRO A 355 16.27 19.72 -18.53
CA PRO A 355 16.58 20.33 -19.83
C PRO A 355 18.03 20.85 -19.94
N PRO A 356 18.70 20.70 -21.10
CA PRO A 356 20.09 21.12 -21.28
C PRO A 356 20.37 22.60 -20.99
N ASN A 357 19.42 23.49 -21.25
CA ASN A 357 19.59 24.93 -20.94
C ASN A 357 19.68 25.17 -19.42
N LEU A 358 18.96 24.40 -18.60
CA LEU A 358 19.03 24.51 -17.14
C LEU A 358 20.27 23.80 -16.58
N LEU A 359 20.67 22.66 -17.15
CA LEU A 359 21.91 21.96 -16.75
C LEU A 359 23.15 22.86 -16.91
N ARG A 360 23.20 23.69 -17.95
CA ARG A 360 24.31 24.63 -18.19
C ARG A 360 24.44 25.73 -17.14
N LEU A 361 23.38 26.01 -16.38
CA LEU A 361 23.41 27.01 -15.32
C LEU A 361 23.97 26.45 -14.01
N CYS A 362 23.82 25.13 -13.81
CA CYS A 362 24.26 24.42 -12.62
C CYS A 362 25.79 24.42 -12.51
N ASP A 363 26.29 24.65 -11.30
CA ASP A 363 27.72 24.61 -10.98
C ASP A 363 28.24 23.16 -10.93
N ALA A 364 27.35 22.20 -10.65
CA ALA A 364 27.64 20.78 -10.72
C ALA A 364 26.39 19.96 -11.03
N SER A 365 26.59 18.79 -11.62
CA SER A 365 25.58 17.72 -11.65
C SER A 365 26.04 16.59 -10.73
N VAL A 366 25.14 16.07 -9.89
CA VAL A 366 25.39 14.95 -9.00
C VAL A 366 24.52 13.77 -9.37
N GLU A 367 25.11 12.58 -9.35
CA GLU A 367 24.39 11.33 -9.58
C GLU A 367 24.46 10.41 -8.38
N ILE A 368 23.38 9.66 -8.15
CA ILE A 368 23.34 8.63 -7.11
C ILE A 368 23.88 7.34 -7.72
N PRO A 369 24.92 6.73 -7.14
CA PRO A 369 25.48 5.49 -7.67
C PRO A 369 24.44 4.36 -7.62
N GLN A 370 24.30 3.64 -8.73
CA GLN A 370 23.36 2.53 -8.88
C GLN A 370 24.11 1.23 -9.18
N VAL A 371 23.68 0.13 -8.56
CA VAL A 371 24.25 -1.22 -8.77
C VAL A 371 23.29 -2.17 -9.48
N GLY A 372 22.05 -1.74 -9.68
CA GLY A 372 20.99 -2.54 -10.28
C GLY A 372 20.83 -2.31 -11.79
N VAL A 373 19.85 -3.00 -12.38
CA VAL A 373 19.54 -2.93 -13.82
C VAL A 373 18.48 -1.89 -14.19
N VAL A 374 17.79 -1.30 -13.19
CA VAL A 374 16.79 -0.26 -13.43
C VAL A 374 17.49 1.04 -13.81
N ARG A 375 16.98 1.74 -14.82
CA ARG A 375 17.62 2.93 -15.40
C ARG A 375 17.84 4.04 -14.38
N SER A 376 16.84 4.33 -13.55
CA SER A 376 16.89 5.43 -12.59
C SER A 376 15.98 5.21 -11.39
N LEU A 377 16.29 5.91 -10.30
CA LEU A 377 15.44 6.00 -9.11
C LEU A 377 14.22 6.90 -9.39
N ASN A 378 13.18 6.74 -8.57
CA ASN A 378 12.07 7.70 -8.57
C ASN A 378 12.58 9.08 -8.11
N VAL A 379 12.15 10.16 -8.78
CA VAL A 379 12.62 11.53 -8.50
C VAL A 379 12.45 11.98 -7.03
N HIS A 380 11.38 11.57 -6.33
CA HIS A 380 11.25 11.92 -4.91
C HIS A 380 12.27 11.18 -4.05
N VAL A 381 12.62 9.94 -4.43
CA VAL A 381 13.63 9.14 -3.74
C VAL A 381 15.01 9.74 -3.98
N SER A 382 15.30 10.09 -5.24
CA SER A 382 16.54 10.80 -5.59
C SER A 382 16.68 12.10 -4.82
N GLY A 383 15.64 12.94 -4.82
CA GLY A 383 15.62 14.16 -4.04
C GLY A 383 15.78 13.92 -2.54
N GLY A 384 15.15 12.88 -1.99
CA GLY A 384 15.30 12.51 -0.58
C GLY A 384 16.71 12.06 -0.19
N ILE A 385 17.38 11.29 -1.04
CA ILE A 385 18.77 10.88 -0.83
C ILE A 385 19.70 12.11 -0.90
N THR A 386 19.51 12.98 -1.89
CA THR A 386 20.29 14.20 -2.04
C THR A 386 20.09 15.17 -0.87
N VAL A 387 18.85 15.40 -0.43
CA VAL A 387 18.52 16.24 0.75
C VAL A 387 19.15 15.65 2.01
N TRP A 388 19.05 14.33 2.21
CA TRP A 388 19.69 13.67 3.35
C TRP A 388 21.20 13.84 3.35
N GLU A 389 21.86 13.65 2.20
CA GLU A 389 23.31 13.79 2.12
C GLU A 389 23.76 15.23 2.41
N PHE A 390 23.04 16.23 1.90
CA PHE A 390 23.25 17.63 2.28
C PHE A 390 23.14 17.82 3.81
N THR A 391 22.04 17.35 4.40
CA THR A 391 21.78 17.49 5.84
C THR A 391 22.84 16.76 6.68
N ARG A 392 23.26 15.56 6.26
CA ARG A 392 24.31 14.79 6.91
C ARG A 392 25.63 15.58 6.97
N GLN A 393 26.02 16.21 5.86
CA GLN A 393 27.22 17.06 5.82
C GLN A 393 27.10 18.26 6.75
N ARG A 394 25.95 18.97 6.75
CA ARG A 394 25.71 20.11 7.66
C ARG A 394 25.76 19.69 9.14
N LEU A 395 25.18 18.54 9.48
CA LEU A 395 25.19 18.03 10.86
C LEU A 395 26.61 17.72 11.35
N LEU A 396 27.45 17.12 10.50
CA LEU A 396 28.84 16.82 10.84
C LEU A 396 29.69 18.09 11.02
N GLU A 397 29.48 19.12 10.19
CA GLU A 397 30.18 20.40 10.35
C GLU A 397 29.78 21.16 11.62
N SER A 398 28.60 20.88 12.17
CA SER A 398 28.04 21.55 13.34
C SER A 398 28.43 20.95 14.69
N GLN A 399 29.05 19.78 14.70
CA GLN A 399 29.59 19.19 15.92
C GLN A 399 30.96 19.81 16.19
N PRO A 400 31.20 20.47 17.34
CA PRO A 400 32.53 20.95 17.68
C PRO A 400 33.46 19.74 17.75
N ASN A 401 34.66 19.86 17.17
CA ASN A 401 35.74 18.87 17.30
C ASN A 401 35.97 18.62 18.80
N SER A 402 35.47 17.49 19.30
CA SER A 402 35.64 17.02 20.68
C SER A 402 37.02 16.45 20.91
#